data_AF-A0A4R7V2L5-F1
#
_entry.id   AF-A0A4R7V2L5-F1
#
_cell.length_a   1.000
_cell.length_b   1.000
_cell.length_c   1.000
_cell.angle_alpha   90.00
_cell.angle_beta   90.00
_cell.angle_gamma   90.00
#
_symmetry.space_group_name_H-M   'P 1'
#
loop_
_entity.id
_entity.type
_entity.pdbx_description
1 polymer ?
#
loop_
_entity_poly.entity_id
_entity_poly.type
_entity_poly.pdbx_seq_one_letter_code
_entity_poly.pdbx_strand_id
1 'polypeptide(L)'
;MENQNRPWPMIVVLTLLMAVATGIGNWISSYLMLSSKSQEVINNADISLRAKGAEVHCEALKNAASLASEIDFSADRGYANAIVFSELIQGKPIEEFRKISDEQVRAEQLQYEKRASAIFPLLAEDEEKILEQVTLNHYVVTQLRTSRVPLYQRVLPSEGGFNANTNLREIRENARTLANTYRTKCTRYAD
;
A
#
# COMPACT_ATOMS: atom_id res chain seq x y z
N MET A 1 -2.70 -95.97 9.45
CA MET A 1 -2.94 -94.59 9.94
C MET A 1 -2.19 -93.66 9.03
N GLU A 2 -2.87 -93.17 7.99
CA GLU A 2 -2.27 -92.35 6.94
C GLU A 2 -2.41 -90.88 7.35
N ASN A 3 -1.32 -90.32 7.87
CA ASN A 3 -1.30 -88.95 8.36
C ASN A 3 -1.13 -88.00 7.17
N GLN A 4 -2.25 -87.63 6.53
CA GLN A 4 -2.28 -86.62 5.47
C GLN A 4 -2.04 -85.22 6.05
N ASN A 5 -0.77 -84.85 6.25
CA ASN A 5 -0.36 -83.45 6.43
C ASN A 5 -0.51 -82.71 5.09
N ARG A 6 -1.74 -82.32 4.76
CA ARG A 6 -2.04 -81.45 3.63
C ARG A 6 -1.75 -79.99 4.04
N PRO A 7 -0.90 -79.24 3.33
CA PRO A 7 -0.47 -77.88 3.71
C PRO A 7 -1.55 -76.79 3.49
N TRP A 8 -2.73 -77.19 3.01
CA TRP A 8 -3.85 -76.31 2.66
C TRP A 8 -4.31 -75.33 3.76
N PRO A 9 -4.48 -75.72 5.04
CA PRO A 9 -4.95 -74.77 6.06
C PRO A 9 -3.89 -73.69 6.37
N MET A 10 -2.60 -74.03 6.29
CA MET A 10 -1.51 -73.08 6.52
C MET A 10 -1.42 -72.05 5.38
N ILE A 11 -1.62 -72.49 4.13
CA ILE A 11 -1.66 -71.60 2.96
C ILE A 11 -2.84 -70.63 3.08
N VAL A 12 -4.04 -71.12 3.40
CA VAL A 12 -5.25 -70.28 3.54
C VAL A 12 -5.05 -69.19 4.59
N VAL A 13 -4.52 -69.54 5.78
CA VAL A 13 -4.23 -68.58 6.85
C VAL A 13 -3.19 -67.54 6.41
N LEU A 14 -2.14 -67.95 5.70
CA LEU A 14 -1.12 -67.03 5.20
C LEU A 14 -1.67 -66.06 4.15
N THR A 15 -2.50 -66.52 3.21
CA THR A 15 -3.20 -65.65 2.25
C THR A 15 -4.14 -64.67 2.94
N LEU A 16 -4.85 -65.10 3.99
CA LEU A 16 -5.74 -64.23 4.76
C LEU A 16 -4.95 -63.12 5.45
N LEU A 17 -3.83 -63.46 6.10
CA LEU A 17 -2.93 -62.50 6.75
C LEU A 17 -2.32 -61.52 5.74
N MET A 18 -1.89 -62.02 4.58
CA MET A 18 -1.40 -61.17 3.50
C MET A 18 -2.48 -60.20 3.01
N ALA A 19 -3.72 -60.67 2.79
CA ALA A 19 -4.82 -59.81 2.35
C ALA A 19 -5.18 -58.73 3.37
N VAL A 20 -5.19 -59.07 4.67
CA VAL A 20 -5.43 -58.09 5.75
C VAL A 20 -4.28 -57.08 5.82
N ALA A 21 -3.02 -57.53 5.74
CA ALA A 21 -1.87 -56.65 5.73
C ALA A 21 -1.86 -55.69 4.54
N THR A 22 -2.19 -56.17 3.33
CA THR A 22 -2.30 -55.33 2.12
C THR A 22 -3.49 -54.34 2.23
N GLY A 23 -4.63 -54.78 2.77
CA GLY A 23 -5.79 -53.92 2.98
C GLY A 23 -5.53 -52.77 3.96
N ILE A 24 -4.87 -53.07 5.09
CA ILE A 24 -4.48 -52.06 6.09
C ILE A 24 -3.41 -51.12 5.52
N GLY A 25 -2.41 -51.65 4.80
CA GLY A 25 -1.38 -50.86 4.15
C GLY A 25 -1.94 -49.86 3.13
N ASN A 26 -2.87 -50.31 2.27
CA ASN A 26 -3.54 -49.45 1.29
C ASN A 26 -4.41 -48.38 1.96
N TRP A 27 -5.09 -48.71 3.06
CA TRP A 27 -5.92 -47.76 3.80
C TRP A 27 -5.09 -46.67 4.48
N ILE A 28 -4.00 -47.05 5.17
CA ILE A 28 -3.06 -46.10 5.79
C ILE A 28 -2.40 -45.22 4.73
N SER A 29 -1.97 -45.80 3.62
CA SER A 29 -1.37 -45.04 2.51
C SER A 29 -2.35 -44.04 1.89
N SER A 30 -3.60 -44.45 1.66
CA SER A 30 -4.65 -43.57 1.14
C SER A 30 -4.98 -42.44 2.11
N TYR A 31 -5.04 -42.73 3.41
CA TYR A 31 -5.27 -41.72 4.45
C TYR A 31 -4.13 -40.70 4.54
N LEU A 32 -2.88 -41.16 4.47
CA LEU A 32 -1.71 -40.27 4.45
C LEU A 32 -1.67 -39.40 3.20
N MET A 33 -1.96 -39.97 2.01
CA MET A 33 -2.06 -39.20 0.77
C MET A 33 -3.20 -38.17 0.78
N LEU A 34 -4.36 -38.51 1.34
CA LEU A 34 -5.47 -37.56 1.48
C LEU A 34 -5.12 -36.44 2.46
N SER A 35 -4.48 -36.77 3.57
CA SER A 35 -4.00 -35.80 4.56
C SER A 35 -2.96 -34.85 3.95
N SER A 36 -1.95 -35.38 3.25
CA SER A 36 -0.93 -34.54 2.59
C SER A 36 -1.53 -33.65 1.51
N LYS A 37 -2.46 -34.16 0.70
CA LYS A 37 -3.15 -33.38 -0.32
C LYS A 37 -4.06 -32.30 0.29
N SER A 38 -4.73 -32.61 1.41
CA SER A 38 -5.53 -31.61 2.13
C SER A 38 -4.66 -30.49 2.70
N GLN A 39 -3.48 -30.82 3.22
CA GLN A 39 -2.53 -29.85 3.74
C GLN A 39 -1.94 -29.00 2.61
N GLU A 40 -1.66 -29.59 1.46
CA GLU A 40 -1.20 -28.88 0.27
C GLU A 40 -2.25 -27.88 -0.24
N VAL A 41 -3.53 -28.26 -0.27
CA VAL A 41 -4.62 -27.34 -0.66
C VAL A 41 -4.75 -26.18 0.32
N ILE A 42 -4.66 -26.43 1.63
CA ILE A 42 -4.70 -25.38 2.65
C ILE A 42 -3.50 -24.44 2.52
N ASN A 43 -2.30 -24.99 2.34
CA ASN A 43 -1.08 -24.21 2.15
C ASN A 43 -1.16 -23.37 0.87
N ASN A 44 -1.64 -23.94 -0.24
CA ASN A 44 -1.81 -23.22 -1.50
C ASN A 44 -2.88 -22.12 -1.39
N ALA A 45 -3.96 -22.36 -0.64
CA ALA A 45 -4.97 -21.35 -0.37
C ALA A 45 -4.40 -20.18 0.45
N ASP A 46 -3.64 -20.45 1.52
CA ASP A 46 -2.96 -19.42 2.32
C ASP A 46 -1.93 -18.63 1.48
N ILE A 47 -1.12 -19.32 0.67
CA ILE A 47 -0.18 -18.67 -0.27
C ILE A 47 -0.94 -17.77 -1.25
N SER A 48 -2.06 -18.22 -1.81
CA SER A 48 -2.86 -17.42 -2.74
C SER A 48 -3.50 -16.20 -2.08
N LEU A 49 -3.91 -16.31 -0.81
CA LEU A 49 -4.46 -15.20 -0.04
C LEU A 49 -3.39 -14.17 0.30
N ARG A 50 -2.19 -14.62 0.68
CA ARG A 50 -1.03 -13.74 0.91
C ARG A 50 -0.60 -13.03 -0.37
N ALA A 51 -0.59 -13.74 -1.50
CA ALA A 51 -0.28 -13.15 -2.80
C ALA A 51 -1.30 -12.06 -3.18
N LYS A 52 -2.60 -12.33 -3.00
CA LYS A 52 -3.66 -11.33 -3.21
C LYS A 52 -3.54 -10.14 -2.24
N GLY A 53 -3.23 -10.39 -0.97
CA GLY A 53 -2.99 -9.34 0.01
C GLY A 53 -1.81 -8.45 -0.37
N ALA A 54 -0.71 -9.04 -0.84
CA ALA A 54 0.45 -8.32 -1.34
C ALA A 54 0.16 -7.51 -2.61
N GLU A 55 -0.65 -8.06 -3.53
CA GLU A 55 -1.09 -7.36 -4.74
C GLU A 55 -1.93 -6.13 -4.40
N VAL A 56 -2.94 -6.29 -3.54
CA VAL A 56 -3.80 -5.18 -3.06
C VAL A 56 -2.97 -4.11 -2.35
N HIS A 57 -2.03 -4.52 -1.50
CA HIS A 57 -1.12 -3.58 -0.83
C HIS A 57 -0.24 -2.82 -1.83
N CYS A 58 0.32 -3.51 -2.82
CA CYS A 58 1.14 -2.86 -3.86
C CYS A 58 0.34 -1.91 -4.74
N GLU A 59 -0.92 -2.24 -5.04
CA GLU A 59 -1.83 -1.32 -5.72
C GLU A 59 -2.14 -0.09 -4.84
N ALA A 60 -2.40 -0.29 -3.55
CA ALA A 60 -2.60 0.80 -2.60
C ALA A 60 -1.36 1.71 -2.52
N LEU A 61 -0.16 1.12 -2.46
CA LEU A 61 1.11 1.84 -2.39
C LEU A 61 1.40 2.62 -3.69
N LYS A 62 1.05 2.05 -4.85
CA LYS A 62 1.08 2.75 -6.14
C LYS A 62 0.13 3.95 -6.15
N ASN A 63 -1.10 3.75 -5.67
CA ASN A 63 -2.11 4.79 -5.61
C ASN A 63 -1.71 5.89 -4.61
N ALA A 64 -1.12 5.53 -3.47
CA ALA A 64 -0.56 6.46 -2.50
C ALA A 64 0.59 7.29 -3.09
N ALA A 65 1.55 6.65 -3.77
CA ALA A 65 2.65 7.34 -4.44
C ALA A 65 2.17 8.26 -5.56
N SER A 66 1.18 7.83 -6.35
CA SER A 66 0.54 8.67 -7.38
C SER A 66 -0.14 9.88 -6.75
N LEU A 67 -0.95 9.67 -5.70
CA LEU A 67 -1.65 10.75 -5.00
C LEU A 67 -0.67 11.74 -4.37
N ALA A 68 0.38 11.27 -3.71
CA ALA A 68 1.41 12.13 -3.13
C ALA A 68 2.14 12.96 -4.19
N SER A 69 2.41 12.37 -5.36
CA SER A 69 2.99 13.09 -6.50
C SER A 69 2.02 14.13 -7.06
N GLU A 70 0.73 13.79 -7.20
CA GLU A 70 -0.30 14.74 -7.64
C GLU A 70 -0.40 15.93 -6.68
N ILE A 71 -0.37 15.67 -5.37
CA ILE A 71 -0.33 16.71 -4.33
C ILE A 71 0.93 17.58 -4.47
N ASP A 72 2.10 16.99 -4.69
CA ASP A 72 3.35 17.73 -4.92
C ASP A 72 3.23 18.66 -6.14
N PHE A 73 2.77 18.12 -7.28
CA PHE A 73 2.54 18.91 -8.49
C PHE A 73 1.46 19.98 -8.30
N SER A 74 0.42 19.70 -7.51
CA SER A 74 -0.64 20.65 -7.19
C SER A 74 -0.12 21.78 -6.31
N ALA A 75 0.70 21.44 -5.32
CA ALA A 75 1.32 22.39 -4.42
C ALA A 75 2.28 23.31 -5.19
N ASP A 76 3.10 22.75 -6.07
CA ASP A 76 4.03 23.53 -6.87
C ASP A 76 3.33 24.46 -7.87
N ARG A 77 2.28 23.99 -8.55
CA ARG A 77 1.50 24.82 -9.50
C ARG A 77 0.59 25.83 -8.81
N GLY A 78 0.07 25.48 -7.65
CA GLY A 78 -0.82 26.32 -6.88
C GLY A 78 -0.04 27.46 -6.23
N TYR A 79 0.98 27.15 -5.45
CA TYR A 79 1.56 28.12 -4.50
C TYR A 79 2.72 28.91 -5.09
N ALA A 80 3.48 28.30 -6.00
CA ALA A 80 4.34 29.03 -6.89
C ALA A 80 3.58 29.21 -8.21
N ASN A 81 2.98 30.37 -8.42
CA ASN A 81 3.24 30.96 -9.72
C ASN A 81 4.77 31.00 -9.79
N ALA A 82 5.39 30.32 -10.76
CA ALA A 82 6.77 30.57 -11.06
C ALA A 82 6.84 32.05 -11.46
N ILE A 83 6.97 32.94 -10.48
CA ILE A 83 6.98 34.37 -10.72
C ILE A 83 8.30 34.58 -11.43
N VAL A 84 8.22 34.71 -12.75
CA VAL A 84 9.39 35.02 -13.56
C VAL A 84 9.86 36.37 -13.04
N PHE A 85 11.16 36.56 -12.83
CA PHE A 85 11.68 37.82 -12.27
C PHE A 85 11.16 39.06 -13.05
N SER A 86 10.86 38.90 -14.34
CA SER A 86 10.21 39.90 -15.21
C SER A 86 8.81 40.31 -14.79
N GLU A 87 8.05 39.45 -14.10
CA GLU A 87 6.69 39.69 -13.62
C GLU A 87 6.69 40.46 -12.28
N LEU A 88 7.69 40.21 -11.40
CA LEU A 88 7.91 40.99 -10.18
C LEU A 88 8.26 42.45 -10.47
N ILE A 89 9.00 42.70 -11.56
CA ILE A 89 9.40 44.04 -11.99
C ILE A 89 8.17 44.88 -12.44
N GLN A 90 7.06 44.23 -12.84
CA GLN A 90 5.86 44.94 -13.29
C GLN A 90 5.05 45.57 -12.14
N GLY A 91 5.43 45.35 -10.87
CA GLY A 91 4.79 45.98 -9.71
C GLY A 91 3.33 45.58 -9.49
N LYS A 92 2.85 44.54 -10.18
CA LYS A 92 1.50 44.01 -10.05
C LYS A 92 1.34 43.22 -8.75
N PRO A 93 0.14 43.23 -8.13
CA PRO A 93 -0.13 42.42 -6.96
C PRO A 93 0.02 40.92 -7.28
N ILE A 94 0.54 40.14 -6.32
CA ILE A 94 0.77 38.68 -6.45
C ILE A 94 -0.51 37.95 -6.89
N GLU A 95 -1.66 38.48 -6.52
CA GLU A 95 -3.01 38.02 -6.84
C GLU A 95 -3.28 38.00 -8.35
N GLU A 96 -2.75 38.95 -9.13
CA GLU A 96 -2.93 38.99 -10.60
C GLU A 96 -2.20 37.85 -11.31
N PHE A 97 -1.16 37.30 -10.68
CA PHE A 97 -0.41 36.18 -11.24
C PHE A 97 -1.07 34.83 -10.95
N ARG A 98 -2.00 34.76 -9.97
CA ARG A 98 -2.65 33.51 -9.56
C ARG A 98 -3.55 33.00 -10.68
N LYS A 99 -3.09 31.96 -11.40
CA LYS A 99 -3.86 31.30 -12.46
C LYS A 99 -5.01 30.44 -11.94
N ILE A 100 -4.93 29.99 -10.68
CA ILE A 100 -5.89 29.10 -10.05
C ILE A 100 -6.63 29.87 -8.95
N SER A 101 -7.97 29.77 -8.92
CA SER A 101 -8.78 30.43 -7.90
C SER A 101 -8.64 29.72 -6.54
N ASP A 102 -8.79 30.48 -5.45
CA ASP A 102 -8.73 29.90 -4.10
C ASP A 102 -9.86 28.88 -3.84
N GLU A 103 -11.00 29.02 -4.53
CA GLU A 103 -12.10 28.05 -4.47
C GLU A 103 -11.71 26.72 -5.11
N GLN A 104 -11.06 26.76 -6.27
CA GLN A 104 -10.56 25.55 -6.94
C GLN A 104 -9.51 24.83 -6.08
N VAL A 105 -8.56 25.56 -5.48
CA VAL A 105 -7.53 24.96 -4.61
C VAL A 105 -8.15 24.27 -3.40
N ARG A 106 -9.19 24.86 -2.78
CA ARG A 106 -9.91 24.24 -1.67
C ARG A 106 -10.67 22.99 -2.09
N ALA A 107 -11.28 23.00 -3.27
CA ALA A 107 -11.96 21.83 -3.81
C ALA A 107 -10.98 20.68 -4.11
N GLU A 108 -9.81 21.00 -4.68
CA GLU A 108 -8.73 20.04 -4.92
C GLU A 108 -8.21 19.45 -3.60
N GLN A 109 -7.97 20.28 -2.58
CA GLN A 109 -7.58 19.82 -1.24
C GLN A 109 -8.56 18.77 -0.68
N LEU A 110 -9.86 19.08 -0.71
CA LEU A 110 -10.88 18.17 -0.21
C LEU A 110 -10.93 16.85 -1.01
N GLN A 111 -10.69 16.92 -2.32
CA GLN A 111 -10.62 15.72 -3.16
C GLN A 111 -9.41 14.84 -2.80
N TYR A 112 -8.25 15.45 -2.54
CA TYR A 112 -7.06 14.73 -2.11
C TYR A 112 -7.24 14.06 -0.74
N GLU A 113 -7.84 14.77 0.22
CA GLU A 113 -8.16 14.20 1.55
C GLU A 113 -9.07 12.97 1.42
N LYS A 114 -10.15 13.07 0.64
CA LYS A 114 -11.07 11.94 0.39
C LYS A 114 -10.37 10.73 -0.21
N ARG A 115 -9.47 10.96 -1.18
CA ARG A 115 -8.69 9.89 -1.81
C ARG A 115 -7.70 9.28 -0.83
N ALA A 116 -7.04 10.08 0.00
CA ALA A 116 -6.11 9.60 1.01
C ALA A 116 -6.82 8.73 2.06
N SER A 117 -7.96 9.18 2.58
CA SER A 117 -8.76 8.41 3.55
C SER A 117 -9.23 7.05 3.02
N ALA A 118 -9.45 6.92 1.70
CA ALA A 118 -9.79 5.64 1.08
C ALA A 118 -8.58 4.69 0.97
N ILE A 119 -7.36 5.23 0.93
CA ILE A 119 -6.12 4.47 0.75
C ILE A 119 -5.51 4.07 2.11
N PHE A 120 -5.62 4.91 3.15
CA PHE A 120 -5.02 4.67 4.47
C PHE A 120 -5.20 3.25 5.03
N PRO A 121 -6.40 2.64 5.02
CA PRO A 121 -6.60 1.31 5.61
C PRO A 121 -5.85 0.17 4.90
N LEU A 122 -5.29 0.43 3.73
CA LEU A 122 -4.60 -0.54 2.87
C LEU A 122 -3.07 -0.40 2.92
N LEU A 123 -2.57 0.64 3.59
CA LEU A 123 -1.15 0.93 3.74
C LEU A 123 -0.59 0.34 5.04
N ALA A 124 0.72 0.16 5.09
CA ALA A 124 1.41 -0.08 6.36
C ALA A 124 1.49 1.23 7.17
N GLU A 125 1.66 1.12 8.49
CA GLU A 125 1.68 2.28 9.39
C GLU A 125 2.71 3.36 9.01
N ASP A 126 3.90 2.94 8.56
CA ASP A 126 4.95 3.85 8.10
C ASP A 126 4.57 4.60 6.82
N GLU A 127 3.91 3.91 5.89
CA GLU A 127 3.47 4.44 4.60
C GLU A 127 2.26 5.36 4.76
N GLU A 128 1.31 4.97 5.60
CA GLU A 128 0.15 5.76 5.99
C GLU A 128 0.60 7.11 6.56
N LYS A 129 1.53 7.08 7.52
CA LYS A 129 2.07 8.28 8.14
C LYS A 129 2.74 9.22 7.13
N ILE A 130 3.44 8.68 6.14
CA ILE A 130 4.06 9.50 5.08
C ILE A 130 2.97 10.17 4.22
N LEU A 131 1.95 9.42 3.81
CA LEU A 131 0.84 9.97 3.01
C LEU A 131 0.03 11.01 3.81
N GLU A 132 -0.22 10.73 5.10
CA GLU A 132 -0.87 11.65 6.02
C GLU A 132 -0.09 12.96 6.10
N GLN A 133 1.23 12.91 6.33
CA GLN A 133 2.07 14.11 6.35
C GLN A 133 2.01 14.90 5.04
N VAL A 134 2.02 14.23 3.89
CA VAL A 134 1.86 14.92 2.58
C VAL A 134 0.52 15.66 2.53
N THR A 135 -0.56 15.01 2.93
CA THR A 135 -1.90 15.63 2.91
C THR A 135 -2.05 16.77 3.90
N LEU A 136 -1.50 16.65 5.12
CA LEU A 136 -1.51 17.68 6.15
C LEU A 136 -0.68 18.89 5.74
N ASN A 137 0.51 18.66 5.21
CA ASN A 137 1.36 19.76 4.74
C ASN A 137 0.70 20.49 3.57
N HIS A 138 0.04 19.77 2.65
CA HIS A 138 -0.72 20.40 1.58
C HIS A 138 -1.92 21.21 2.11
N TYR A 139 -2.61 20.70 3.13
CA TYR A 139 -3.66 21.45 3.84
C TYR A 139 -3.12 22.76 4.41
N VAL A 140 -1.99 22.71 5.14
CA VAL A 140 -1.38 23.90 5.76
C VAL A 140 -1.04 24.94 4.70
N VAL A 141 -0.41 24.54 3.59
CA VAL A 141 -0.05 25.47 2.52
C VAL A 141 -1.30 26.03 1.83
N THR A 142 -2.35 25.23 1.67
CA THR A 142 -3.68 25.68 1.20
C THR A 142 -4.26 26.76 2.10
N GLN A 143 -4.21 26.56 3.42
CA GLN A 143 -4.71 27.55 4.38
C GLN A 143 -3.87 28.82 4.34
N LEU A 144 -2.54 28.71 4.25
CA LEU A 144 -1.67 29.89 4.15
C LEU A 144 -1.98 30.74 2.91
N ARG A 145 -2.26 30.12 1.76
CA ARG A 145 -2.65 30.84 0.55
C ARG A 145 -4.03 31.49 0.65
N THR A 146 -5.02 30.71 1.08
CA THR A 146 -6.43 31.11 1.00
C THR A 146 -6.91 31.86 2.25
N SER A 147 -6.04 32.02 3.25
CA SER A 147 -6.32 32.78 4.46
C SER A 147 -6.51 34.27 4.15
N ARG A 148 -7.59 34.82 4.73
CA ARG A 148 -7.90 36.26 4.69
C ARG A 148 -7.13 37.06 5.73
N VAL A 149 -6.38 36.40 6.62
CA VAL A 149 -5.57 37.06 7.64
C VAL A 149 -4.38 37.74 6.96
N PRO A 150 -4.19 39.06 7.14
CA PRO A 150 -3.05 39.77 6.58
C PRO A 150 -1.72 39.20 7.07
N LEU A 151 -0.69 39.20 6.22
CA LEU A 151 0.62 38.60 6.53
C LEU A 151 1.23 39.13 7.84
N TYR A 152 1.08 40.42 8.12
CA TYR A 152 1.62 41.05 9.33
C TYR A 152 0.91 40.67 10.63
N GLN A 153 -0.27 40.02 10.56
CA GLN A 153 -1.01 39.51 11.71
C GLN A 153 -0.80 38.00 11.92
N ARG A 154 -0.06 37.34 11.02
CA ARG A 154 0.21 35.91 11.13
C ARG A 154 1.38 35.69 12.08
N VAL A 155 1.26 34.66 12.92
CA VAL A 155 2.36 34.21 13.79
C VAL A 155 3.55 33.84 12.91
N LEU A 156 4.73 34.36 13.25
CA LEU A 156 5.95 34.07 12.51
C LEU A 156 6.39 32.62 12.73
N PRO A 157 7.09 31.99 11.77
CA PRO A 157 7.62 30.64 11.96
C PRO A 157 8.50 30.47 13.21
N SER A 158 9.27 31.51 13.57
CA SER A 158 10.09 31.52 14.79
C SER A 158 9.29 31.48 16.09
N GLU A 159 8.00 31.79 16.03
CA GLU A 159 7.07 31.85 17.17
C GLU A 159 6.07 30.69 17.15
N GLY A 160 6.32 29.66 16.33
CA GLY A 160 5.43 28.51 16.16
C GLY A 160 4.42 28.65 15.01
N GLY A 161 4.55 29.68 14.18
CA GLY A 161 3.77 29.82 12.95
C GLY A 161 4.18 28.84 11.85
N PHE A 162 3.35 28.74 10.81
CA PHE A 162 3.63 27.84 9.69
C PHE A 162 4.54 28.49 8.64
N ASN A 163 5.50 27.71 8.14
CA ASN A 163 6.37 28.11 7.04
C ASN A 163 6.00 27.35 5.76
N ALA A 164 5.48 28.06 4.76
CA ALA A 164 5.08 27.46 3.48
C ALA A 164 6.23 26.72 2.79
N ASN A 165 7.46 27.25 2.82
CA ASN A 165 8.62 26.63 2.17
C ASN A 165 9.02 25.31 2.83
N THR A 166 8.94 25.26 4.16
CA THR A 166 9.18 24.01 4.91
C THR A 166 8.15 22.95 4.53
N ASN A 167 6.86 23.31 4.54
CA ASN A 167 5.77 22.39 4.19
C ASN A 167 5.88 21.90 2.74
N LEU A 168 6.19 22.78 1.78
CA LEU A 168 6.42 22.40 0.37
C LEU A 168 7.61 21.45 0.20
N ARG A 169 8.70 21.68 0.96
CA ARG A 169 9.85 20.76 0.95
C ARG A 169 9.46 19.39 1.51
N GLU A 170 8.74 19.35 2.62
CA GLU A 170 8.30 18.10 3.25
C GLU A 170 7.33 17.32 2.34
N ILE A 171 6.43 18.01 1.62
CA ILE A 171 5.58 17.38 0.58
C ILE A 171 6.44 16.67 -0.47
N ARG A 172 7.44 17.35 -1.03
CA ARG A 172 8.34 16.80 -2.05
C ARG A 172 9.14 15.60 -1.52
N GLU A 173 9.69 15.72 -0.32
CA GLU A 173 10.51 14.67 0.30
C GLU A 173 9.68 13.42 0.61
N ASN A 174 8.48 13.59 1.17
CA ASN A 174 7.58 12.50 1.48
C ASN A 174 6.99 11.85 0.23
N ALA A 175 6.64 12.62 -0.80
CA ALA A 175 6.19 12.10 -2.09
C ALA A 175 7.27 11.24 -2.76
N ARG A 176 8.53 11.71 -2.76
CA ARG A 176 9.68 10.92 -3.23
C ARG A 176 9.88 9.65 -2.40
N THR A 177 9.70 9.73 -1.09
CA THR A 177 9.84 8.59 -0.20
C THR A 177 8.80 7.52 -0.52
N LEU A 178 7.50 7.86 -0.65
CA LEU A 178 6.46 6.92 -1.06
C LEU A 178 6.73 6.29 -2.43
N ALA A 179 7.16 7.10 -3.42
CA ALA A 179 7.51 6.60 -4.74
C ALA A 179 8.67 5.59 -4.69
N ASN A 180 9.68 5.85 -3.86
CA ASN A 180 10.80 4.93 -3.66
C ASN A 180 10.35 3.68 -2.90
N THR A 181 9.52 3.80 -1.87
CA THR A 181 8.96 2.65 -1.15
C THR A 181 8.17 1.74 -2.09
N TYR A 182 7.29 2.30 -2.92
CA TYR A 182 6.60 1.56 -3.98
C TYR A 182 7.56 0.83 -4.91
N ARG A 183 8.56 1.54 -5.45
CA ARG A 183 9.52 0.91 -6.36
C ARG A 183 10.26 -0.25 -5.69
N THR A 184 10.71 -0.04 -4.45
CA THR A 184 11.55 -1.00 -3.74
C THR A 184 10.76 -2.23 -3.30
N LYS A 185 9.54 -2.04 -2.77
CA LYS A 185 8.70 -3.13 -2.25
C LYS A 185 7.93 -3.87 -3.35
N CYS A 186 7.47 -3.16 -4.39
CA CYS A 186 6.48 -3.67 -5.34
C CYS A 186 6.95 -3.80 -6.79
N THR A 187 8.10 -3.23 -7.17
CA THR A 187 8.61 -3.32 -8.55
C THR A 187 9.95 -4.04 -8.67
N ARG A 188 10.66 -4.28 -7.55
CA ARG A 188 12.04 -4.80 -7.56
C ARG A 188 12.17 -6.34 -7.64
N TYR A 189 11.14 -7.02 -8.15
CA TYR A 189 11.15 -8.46 -8.45
C TYR A 189 10.86 -8.76 -9.94
N ALA A 190 11.10 -7.79 -10.83
CA ALA A 190 11.06 -7.98 -12.27
C ALA A 190 12.49 -7.92 -12.85
N ASP A 191 13.38 -8.78 -12.36
CA ASP A 191 14.67 -9.13 -12.99
C ASP A 191 14.86 -10.64 -12.91
#